data_AF-J1JTD3-F1
#
_entry.id   AF-J1JTD3-F1
#
_cell.length_a   1.000
_cell.length_b   1.000
_cell.length_c   1.000
_cell.angle_alpha   90.00
_cell.angle_beta   90.00
_cell.angle_gamma   90.00
#
_symmetry.space_group_name_H-M   'P 1'
#
loop_
_entity.id
_entity.type
_entity.pdbx_description
1 polymer ?
#
loop_
_entity_poly.entity_id
_entity_poly.type
_entity_poly.pdbx_seq_one_letter_code
_entity_poly.pdbx_strand_id
1 'polypeptide(L)' 'MMKSILALIDSSIYAKHVCDLALWAAKSMQTTIRLLHVLDKSEKEISLPDTQ' A
#
# COMPACT_ATOMS: atom_id res chain seq x y z
N MET A 1 -19.01 -12.39 -5.45
CA MET A 1 -17.91 -11.71 -4.73
C MET A 1 -18.18 -10.22 -4.74
N MET A 2 -18.20 -9.55 -3.59
CA MET A 2 -18.48 -8.11 -3.52
C MET A 2 -17.26 -7.34 -4.07
N LYS A 3 -17.46 -6.53 -5.11
CA LYS A 3 -16.39 -5.66 -5.63
C LYS A 3 -16.00 -4.67 -4.53
N SER A 4 -14.72 -4.34 -4.43
CA SER A 4 -14.16 -3.38 -3.47
C SER A 4 -12.93 -2.70 -4.08
N ILE A 5 -12.66 -1.47 -3.70
CA ILE A 5 -11.44 -0.77 -4.08
C ILE A 5 -10.29 -1.25 -3.19
N LEU A 6 -9.22 -1.76 -3.79
CA LEU A 6 -7.96 -2.06 -3.10
C LEU A 6 -7.03 -0.85 -3.26
N ALA A 7 -6.82 -0.11 -2.17
CA ALA A 7 -5.90 1.02 -2.12
C ALA A 7 -4.56 0.55 -1.54
N LEU A 8 -3.49 0.66 -2.35
CA LEU A 8 -2.13 0.35 -1.94
C LEU A 8 -1.45 1.62 -1.45
N ILE A 9 -0.97 1.60 -0.21
CA ILE A 9 -0.29 2.74 0.41
C ILE A 9 1.08 2.29 0.91
N ASP A 10 2.00 3.22 1.06
CA ASP A 10 3.34 3.02 1.63
C ASP A 10 3.59 4.09 2.70
N SER A 11 4.85 4.28 3.10
CA SER A 11 5.26 5.34 4.02
C SER A 11 5.54 6.69 3.33
N SER A 12 5.17 6.85 2.06
CA SER A 12 5.40 8.10 1.32
C SER A 12 4.42 9.20 1.73
N ILE A 13 4.78 10.44 1.39
CA ILE A 13 3.91 11.62 1.54
C ILE A 13 2.61 11.53 0.71
N TYR A 14 2.54 10.58 -0.25
CA TYR A 14 1.41 10.42 -1.14
C TYR A 14 0.33 9.47 -0.59
N ALA A 15 0.61 8.72 0.48
CA ALA A 15 -0.34 7.77 1.07
C ALA A 15 -1.72 8.40 1.37
N LYS A 16 -1.73 9.64 1.88
CA LYS A 16 -2.98 10.39 2.12
C LYS A 16 -3.77 10.66 0.83
N HIS A 17 -3.09 11.04 -0.25
CA HIS A 17 -3.73 11.34 -1.53
C HIS A 17 -4.38 10.09 -2.13
N VAL A 18 -3.74 8.93 -1.97
CA VAL A 18 -4.31 7.63 -2.37
C VAL A 18 -5.56 7.32 -1.55
N CYS A 19 -5.53 7.54 -0.23
CA CYS A 19 -6.70 7.36 0.63
C CYS A 19 -7.87 8.28 0.24
N ASP A 20 -7.60 9.56 -0.05
CA ASP A 20 -8.63 10.52 -0.44
C ASP A 20 -9.30 10.12 -1.77
N LEU A 21 -8.50 9.67 -2.75
CA LEU A 21 -9.02 9.17 -4.04
C LEU A 21 -9.82 7.87 -3.87
N ALA A 22 -9.32 6.93 -3.07
CA ALA A 22 -10.03 5.68 -2.79
C ALA A 22 -11.37 5.93 -2.11
N LEU A 23 -11.43 6.90 -1.18
CA LEU A 23 -12.67 7.32 -0.53
C LEU A 23 -13.68 7.92 -1.52
N TRP A 24 -13.22 8.83 -2.38
CA TRP A 24 -14.07 9.40 -3.41
C TRP A 24 -14.63 8.32 -4.34
N ALA A 25 -13.78 7.41 -4.84
CA ALA A 25 -14.19 6.37 -5.76
C ALA A 25 -15.14 5.36 -5.09
N ALA A 26 -14.90 5.01 -3.83
CA ALA A 26 -15.75 4.08 -3.09
C ALA A 26 -17.16 4.62 -2.88
N LYS A 27 -17.28 5.92 -2.58
CA LYS A 27 -18.57 6.63 -2.50
C LYS A 27 -19.28 6.61 -3.86
N SER A 28 -18.59 6.95 -4.94
CA SER A 28 -19.15 6.97 -6.29
C SER A 28 -19.64 5.60 -6.77
N MET A 29 -18.92 4.54 -6.39
CA MET A 29 -19.22 3.16 -6.80
C MET A 29 -20.07 2.38 -5.79
N GLN A 30 -20.50 3.03 -4.69
CA GLN A 30 -21.25 2.39 -3.59
C GLN A 30 -20.61 1.09 -3.12
N THR A 31 -19.30 1.14 -2.91
CA THR A 31 -18.47 -0.03 -2.59
C THR A 31 -17.58 0.25 -1.38
N THR A 32 -16.93 -0.79 -0.88
CA THR A 32 -16.02 -0.71 0.27
C THR A 32 -14.57 -0.50 -0.18
N ILE A 33 -13.75 -0.03 0.75
CA ILE A 33 -12.30 0.15 0.58
C ILE A 33 -11.58 -0.92 1.40
N ARG A 34 -10.54 -1.51 0.82
CA ARG A 34 -9.50 -2.23 1.56
C ARG A 34 -8.18 -1.50 1.39
N LEU A 35 -7.53 -1.21 2.51
CA LEU A 35 -6.20 -0.61 2.54
C LEU A 35 -5.15 -1.71 2.69
N LEU A 36 -4.13 -1.67 1.85
CA LEU A 36 -2.97 -2.55 1.93
C LEU A 36 -1.71 -1.69 2.05
N HIS A 37 -1.04 -1.77 3.19
CA HIS A 37 0.24 -1.12 3.38
C HIS A 37 1.36 -1.99 2.78
N VAL A 38 2.03 -1.47 1.76
CA VAL A 38 3.15 -2.10 1.09
C VAL A 38 4.42 -1.75 1.86
N LEU A 39 5.02 -2.77 2.47
CA LEU A 39 6.32 -2.64 3.10
C LEU A 39 7.40 -2.71 2.02
N ASP A 40 8.29 -1.73 2.01
CA ASP A 40 9.48 -1.81 1.20
C ASP A 40 10.42 -2.85 1.79
N LYS A 41 10.70 -3.91 1.03
CA LYS A 41 11.85 -4.76 1.30
C LYS A 41 13.07 -4.00 0.82
N SER A 42 13.58 -3.09 1.65
CA SER A 42 15.00 -2.83 1.61
C SER A 42 15.68 -4.11 2.08
N GLU A 43 15.89 -5.04 1.15
CA GLU A 43 16.94 -6.04 1.27
C GLU A 43 18.24 -5.21 1.34
N LYS A 44 18.56 -4.70 2.53
CA LYS A 44 19.95 -4.58 2.91
C LYS A 44 20.47 -5.99 2.79
N GLU A 45 21.11 -6.28 1.67
CA GLU A 45 21.93 -7.45 1.50
C GLU A 45 22.80 -7.53 2.76
N ILE A 46 22.46 -8.49 3.62
CA ILE A 46 23.22 -8.74 4.83
C ILE A 46 24.45 -9.45 4.31
N SER A 47 25.48 -8.67 3.93
CA SER A 47 26.78 -9.24 3.59
C SER A 47 27.31 -9.89 4.86
N LEU A 48 27.19 -11.22 4.91
CA LEU A 48 27.87 -12.00 5.92
C LEU A 48 29.38 -11.78 5.68
N PRO A 49 30.17 -11.42 6.71
CA PRO A 49 31.60 -11.25 6.53
C PRO A 49 32.19 -12.57 6.03
N ASP A 50 33.01 -12.50 4.98
CA ASP A 50 33.76 -13.65 4.48
C ASP A 50 34.51 -14.28 5.65
N THR A 51 34.12 -15.50 6.02
CA THR A 51 34.81 -16.27 7.04
C THR A 51 36.04 -16.86 6.38
N GLN A 52 37.18 -16.20 6.56
CA GLN A 52 38.49 -16.64 6.08
C GLN A 52 39.07 -17.76 6.96
#